data_AF-A0A932AUF1-F1
#
_entry.id   AF-A0A932AUF1-F1
#
_cell.length_a   1.000
_cell.length_b   1.000
_cell.length_c   1.000
_cell.angle_alpha   90.00
_cell.angle_beta   90.00
_cell.angle_gamma   90.00
#
_symmetry.space_group_name_H-M   'P 1'
#
loop_
_entity.id
_entity.type
_entity.pdbx_description
1 polymer ?
#
loop_
_entity_poly.entity_id
_entity_poly.type
_entity_poly.pdbx_seq_one_letter_code
_entity_poly.pdbx_strand_id
1 'polypeptide(L)' 'MGHACKIDRYVDFPTLDAAEMAALVMQFAPANETEALKLLRANFSNSPLSMRVAALDMLMRGWPRKLNARHSPR' A
#
# COMPACT_ATOMS: atom_id res chain seq x y z
N MET A 1 32.06 15.25 4.80
CA MET A 1 32.02 14.46 3.54
C MET A 1 30.69 13.74 3.51
N GLY A 2 29.71 14.27 2.79
CA GLY A 2 28.33 13.78 2.79
C GLY A 2 28.03 13.01 1.51
N HIS A 3 27.86 11.70 1.62
CA HIS A 3 27.21 10.88 0.60
C HIS A 3 26.31 9.88 1.30
N ALA A 4 25.10 10.33 1.64
CA ALA A 4 24.03 9.46 2.11
C ALA A 4 23.33 8.82 0.90
N CYS A 5 23.15 7.50 1.01
CA CYS A 5 22.10 6.70 0.39
C CYS A 5 21.88 6.83 -1.13
N LYS A 6 22.53 5.95 -1.90
CA LYS A 6 22.00 5.49 -3.19
C LYS A 6 21.55 4.04 -3.05
N ILE A 7 20.45 3.86 -2.33
CA ILE A 7 19.50 2.78 -2.59
C ILE A 7 18.74 3.34 -3.81
N ASP A 8 18.63 2.70 -4.96
CA ASP A 8 18.01 1.41 -5.15
C ASP A 8 18.21 1.06 -6.63
N ARG A 9 18.92 -0.03 -6.94
CA ARG A 9 18.80 -0.65 -8.26
C ARG A 9 17.51 -1.45 -8.21
N TYR A 10 16.39 -0.75 -8.38
CA TYR A 10 15.09 -1.38 -8.41
C TYR A 10 14.94 -2.05 -9.77
N VAL A 11 15.18 -3.36 -9.75
CA VAL A 11 15.10 -4.23 -10.91
C VAL A 11 13.67 -4.17 -11.44
N ASP A 12 13.56 -3.89 -12.73
CA ASP A 12 12.35 -3.75 -13.53
C ASP A 12 11.58 -5.10 -13.59
N PHE A 13 10.96 -5.48 -12.47
CA PHE A 13 9.82 -6.39 -12.47
C PHE A 13 8.59 -5.54 -12.74
N PRO A 14 7.55 -6.03 -13.46
CA PRO A 14 6.40 -5.22 -13.87
C PRO A 14 5.94 -4.42 -12.65
N THR A 15 6.23 -3.12 -12.69
CA THR A 15 6.31 -2.24 -11.51
C THR A 15 4.90 -1.93 -11.08
N LEU A 16 4.28 -2.90 -10.41
CA LEU A 16 2.98 -2.73 -9.81
C LEU A 16 3.12 -1.59 -8.81
N ASP A 17 2.45 -0.48 -9.07
CA ASP A 17 2.62 0.74 -8.30
C ASP A 17 2.07 0.51 -6.87
N ALA A 18 2.54 1.28 -5.89
CA ALA A 18 2.04 1.22 -4.53
C ALA A 18 0.51 1.44 -4.49
N ALA A 19 -0.01 2.25 -5.42
CA ALA A 19 -1.43 2.47 -5.61
C ALA A 19 -2.18 1.23 -6.11
N GLU A 20 -1.59 0.44 -7.02
CA GLU A 20 -2.18 -0.80 -7.51
C GLU A 20 -2.16 -1.89 -6.43
N MET A 21 -1.07 -1.97 -5.66
CA MET A 21 -1.00 -2.86 -4.50
C MET A 21 -2.05 -2.51 -3.45
N ALA A 22 -2.23 -1.21 -3.17
CA ALA A 22 -3.27 -0.73 -2.27
C ALA A 22 -4.66 -1.08 -2.80
N ALA A 23 -4.95 -0.83 -4.08
CA ALA A 23 -6.23 -1.17 -4.69
C ALA A 23 -6.54 -2.67 -4.62
N LEU A 24 -5.55 -3.52 -4.89
CA LEU A 24 -5.69 -4.98 -4.80
C LEU A 24 -5.98 -5.43 -3.36
N VAL A 25 -5.28 -4.87 -2.37
CA VAL A 25 -5.51 -5.19 -0.95
C VAL A 25 -6.84 -4.64 -0.46
N MET A 26 -7.30 -3.50 -0.99
CA MET A 26 -8.60 -2.91 -0.65
C MET A 26 -9.78 -3.79 -1.05
N GLN A 27 -9.63 -4.66 -2.07
CA GLN A 27 -10.66 -5.65 -2.43
C GLN A 27 -10.94 -6.67 -1.31
N PHE A 28 -9.97 -6.93 -0.44
CA PHE A 28 -10.13 -7.80 0.73
C PHE A 28 -10.74 -7.07 1.92
N ALA A 29 -11.03 -5.76 1.80
CA ALA A 29 -11.59 -4.92 2.84
C ALA A 29 -10.90 -5.09 4.22
N PRO A 30 -9.57 -4.85 4.32
CA PRO A 30 -8.84 -5.03 5.57
C PRO A 30 -9.42 -4.16 6.68
N ALA A 31 -9.73 -4.79 7.82
CA ALA A 31 -10.31 -4.09 8.96
C ALA A 31 -9.29 -3.22 9.72
N ASN A 32 -8.00 -3.54 9.62
CA ASN A 32 -6.93 -2.87 10.37
C ASN A 32 -5.61 -2.84 9.57
N GLU A 33 -4.67 -2.00 10.04
CA GLU A 33 -3.34 -1.82 9.42
C GLU A 33 -2.52 -3.11 9.38
N THR A 34 -2.54 -3.88 10.47
CA THR A 34 -1.82 -5.16 10.57
C THR A 34 -2.28 -6.15 9.50
N GLU A 35 -3.58 -6.17 9.22
CA GLU A 35 -4.21 -7.04 8.23
C GLU A 35 -3.89 -6.60 6.80
N ALA A 36 -3.94 -5.29 6.54
CA ALA A 36 -3.48 -4.72 5.28
C ALA A 36 -2.00 -5.06 5.02
N LEU A 37 -1.12 -4.93 6.02
CA LEU A 37 0.29 -5.31 5.90
C LEU A 37 0.50 -6.81 5.69
N LYS A 38 -0.29 -7.66 6.36
CA LYS A 38 -0.25 -9.12 6.14
C LYS A 38 -0.65 -9.46 4.72
N LEU A 39 -1.71 -8.85 4.20
CA LEU A 39 -2.18 -9.05 2.83
C LEU A 39 -1.18 -8.53 1.80
N LEU A 40 -0.56 -7.36 2.04
CA LEU A 40 0.51 -6.82 1.21
C LEU A 40 1.73 -7.74 1.21
N ARG A 41 2.11 -8.32 2.36
CA ARG A 41 3.22 -9.27 2.44
C ARG A 41 2.90 -10.61 1.81
N ALA A 42 1.66 -11.08 1.89
CA ALA A 42 1.23 -12.35 1.31
C ALA A 42 1.13 -12.27 -0.22
N ASN A 43 0.54 -11.20 -0.75
CA ASN A 43 0.35 -11.00 -2.20
C ASN A 43 1.58 -10.40 -2.89
N PHE A 44 2.37 -9.56 -2.20
CA PHE A 44 3.53 -8.86 -2.74
C PHE A 44 4.80 -9.16 -1.92
N SER A 45 5.05 -10.46 -1.68
CA SER A 45 6.24 -10.95 -0.98
C SER A 45 7.54 -10.61 -1.72
N ASN A 46 7.48 -10.48 -3.05
CA ASN A 46 8.59 -10.10 -3.92
C ASN A 46 8.86 -8.58 -3.94
N SER A 47 8.02 -7.78 -3.29
CA SER A 47 8.14 -6.32 -3.27
C SER A 47 8.91 -5.86 -2.02
N PRO A 48 9.74 -4.80 -2.14
CA PRO A 48 10.52 -4.24 -1.07
C PRO A 48 9.60 -3.75 0.04
N LEU A 49 10.18 -3.61 1.23
CA LEU A 49 9.44 -3.12 2.39
C LEU A 49 8.94 -1.69 2.18
N SER A 50 9.73 -0.82 1.54
CA SER A 50 9.37 0.57 1.25
C SER A 50 8.08 0.70 0.44
N MET A 51 7.93 -0.11 -0.61
CA MET A 51 6.73 -0.11 -1.46
C MET A 51 5.49 -0.62 -0.72
N ARG A 52 5.64 -1.66 0.12
CA ARG A 52 4.55 -2.15 0.97
C ARG A 52 4.11 -1.10 2.00
N VAL A 53 5.06 -0.37 2.60
CA VAL A 53 4.73 0.73 3.52
C VAL A 53 4.07 1.89 2.79
N ALA A 54 4.49 2.22 1.56
CA ALA A 54 3.83 3.23 0.74
C ALA A 54 2.38 2.85 0.38
N ALA A 55 2.15 1.59 0.00
CA ALA A 55 0.79 1.07 -0.26
C ALA A 55 -0.08 1.09 0.99
N LEU A 56 0.50 0.78 2.16
CA LEU A 56 -0.18 0.88 3.45
C LEU A 56 -0.55 2.33 3.79
N ASP A 57 0.36 3.29 3.61
CA ASP A 57 0.09 4.70 3.83
C ASP A 57 -1.06 5.19 2.95
N MET A 58 -1.14 4.74 1.69
CA MET A 58 -2.27 5.02 0.80
C MET A 58 -3.60 4.44 1.32
N LEU A 59 -3.59 3.21 1.84
CA LEU A 59 -4.77 2.59 2.47
C LEU A 59 -5.21 3.36 3.73
N MET A 60 -4.27 3.74 4.59
CA MET A 60 -4.55 4.45 5.85
C MET A 60 -5.01 5.89 5.62
N ARG A 61 -4.43 6.58 4.62
CA ARG A 61 -4.86 7.92 4.20
C ARG A 61 -6.26 7.94 3.58
N GLY A 62 -6.86 6.77 3.37
CA GLY A 62 -8.25 6.67 2.96
C GLY A 62 -8.44 7.04 1.51
N TRP A 63 -7.60 6.54 0.62
CA TRP A 63 -7.82 6.63 -0.82
C TRP A 63 -8.57 5.39 -1.33
N PRO A 64 -9.78 5.51 -1.92
CA PRO A 64 -10.70 6.64 -1.90
C PRO A 64 -11.87 6.40 -0.92
N ARG A 65 -11.79 6.99 0.27
CA ARG A 65 -12.92 7.20 1.20
C ARG A 65 -13.98 8.15 0.63
N LYS A 66 -13.86 8.59 -0.62
CA LYS A 66 -14.82 9.46 -1.30
C LYS A 66 -16.04 8.77 -1.90
N LEU A 67 -16.36 7.52 -1.51
CA LEU A 67 -17.62 6.88 -1.90
C LEU A 67 -18.56 6.51 -0.74
N ASN A 68 -18.12 6.58 0.53
CA ASN A 68 -18.94 6.15 1.66
C ASN A 68 -19.30 7.24 2.68
N ALA A 69 -19.28 8.52 2.26
CA ALA A 69 -19.88 9.62 3.03
C ALA A 69 -21.43 9.69 2.86
N ARG A 70 -22.11 8.54 2.66
CA ARG A 70 -23.57 8.46 2.49
C ARG A 70 -24.29 7.62 3.55
N HIS A 71 -23.62 7.21 4.62
CA HIS A 71 -24.29 6.54 5.75
C HIS A 71 -24.05 7.30 7.05
N SER A 72 -24.83 8.35 7.25
CA SER A 72 -25.15 8.85 8.59
C SER A 72 -26.67 9.05 8.63
N PRO A 73 -27.44 8.10 9.17
CA PRO A 73 -28.83 8.34 9.47
C PRO A 73 -28.86 9.13 10.78
N ARG A 74 -29.44 10.33 10.73
CA ARG A 74 -29.79 11.10 11.91
C ARG A 74 -31.28 11.38 11.88
#